data_AF-A0A1G5WW53-F1
#
_entry.id   AF-A0A1G5WW53-F1
#
_cell.length_a   1.000
_cell.length_b   1.000
_cell.length_c   1.000
_cell.angle_alpha   90.00
_cell.angle_beta   90.00
_cell.angle_gamma   90.00
#
_symmetry.space_group_name_H-M   'P 1'
#
loop_
_entity.id
_entity.type
_entity.pdbx_description
1 polymer ?
#
loop_
_entity_poly.entity_id
_entity_poly.type
_entity_poly.pdbx_seq_one_letter_code
_entity_poly.pdbx_strand_id
1 'polypeptide(L)'
;MNNTKRYIKWLVICLAVFIVSVFAHECGHGLANAISGIPCSTGFNRVGDIYKYPSDAGFREFYSTADSVLLDFGVPCTIILAIIGTILFAKSNNSKLQHLGAALAIGNGLLRAIPCSMVLFTPLVTGNIHVEDEYQTGELLVKSTGSNIWLYVPAFVSWAITVACLVLTVRISEKKKIEHRKIFTLISILAVIVGFVVTSVLDNYIRINWMPF
;
A
#
# COMPACT_ATOMS: atom_id res chain seq x y z
N MET A 1 27.76 -10.13 -15.32
CA MET A 1 27.26 -8.78 -14.95
C MET A 1 27.79 -8.45 -13.56
N ASN A 2 28.45 -7.31 -13.37
CA ASN A 2 28.98 -6.89 -12.05
C ASN A 2 27.85 -6.93 -10.99
N ASN A 3 28.12 -7.45 -9.79
CA ASN A 3 27.15 -7.57 -8.70
C ASN A 3 26.47 -6.22 -8.39
N THR A 4 27.21 -5.11 -8.45
CA THR A 4 26.64 -3.76 -8.29
C THR A 4 25.55 -3.46 -9.32
N LYS A 5 25.76 -3.83 -10.60
CA LYS A 5 24.75 -3.63 -11.66
C LYS A 5 23.48 -4.46 -11.40
N ARG A 6 23.61 -5.67 -10.82
CA ARG A 6 22.46 -6.51 -10.43
C ARG A 6 21.64 -5.84 -9.33
N TYR A 7 22.31 -5.32 -8.31
CA TYR A 7 21.68 -4.66 -7.17
C TYR A 7 20.97 -3.35 -7.57
N ILE A 8 21.61 -2.51 -8.39
CA ILE A 8 20.99 -1.29 -8.92
C ILE A 8 19.75 -1.64 -9.75
N LYS A 9 19.85 -2.63 -10.64
CA LYS A 9 18.70 -3.07 -11.44
C LYS A 9 17.55 -3.55 -10.56
N TRP A 10 17.84 -4.29 -9.49
CA TRP A 10 16.81 -4.72 -8.54
C TRP A 10 16.16 -3.55 -7.81
N LEU A 11 16.97 -2.60 -7.31
CA LEU A 11 16.47 -1.39 -6.67
C LEU A 11 15.49 -0.64 -7.57
N VAL A 12 15.85 -0.44 -8.84
CA VAL A 12 15.00 0.26 -9.82
C VAL A 12 13.68 -0.49 -10.06
N ILE A 13 13.71 -1.83 -10.16
CA ILE A 13 12.49 -2.63 -10.32
C ILE A 13 11.59 -2.49 -9.10
N CYS A 14 12.14 -2.64 -7.89
CA CYS A 14 11.37 -2.48 -6.65
C CYS A 14 10.77 -1.09 -6.53
N LEU A 15 11.55 -0.04 -6.84
CA LEU A 15 11.10 1.34 -6.77
C LEU A 15 9.98 1.62 -7.76
N ALA A 16 10.12 1.20 -9.02
CA ALA A 16 9.10 1.37 -10.04
C ALA A 16 7.80 0.65 -9.67
N VAL A 17 7.89 -0.60 -9.20
CA VAL A 17 6.73 -1.37 -8.75
C VAL A 17 6.06 -0.68 -7.56
N PHE A 18 6.84 -0.22 -6.58
CA PHE A 18 6.30 0.47 -5.40
C PHE A 18 5.54 1.73 -5.78
N ILE A 19 6.14 2.60 -6.61
CA ILE A 19 5.52 3.86 -7.06
C ILE A 19 4.21 3.59 -7.80
N VAL A 20 4.20 2.62 -8.73
CA VAL A 20 2.98 2.25 -9.47
C VAL A 20 1.93 1.64 -8.55
N SER A 21 2.32 0.80 -7.60
CA SER A 21 1.40 0.21 -6.62
C SER A 21 0.75 1.24 -5.73
N VAL A 22 1.52 2.21 -5.24
CA VAL A 22 1.01 3.31 -4.44
C VAL A 22 0.06 4.19 -5.25
N PHE A 23 0.41 4.51 -6.50
CA PHE A 23 -0.50 5.23 -7.39
C PHE A 23 -1.82 4.48 -7.63
N ALA A 24 -1.74 3.17 -7.85
CA ALA A 24 -2.93 2.33 -8.04
C ALA A 24 -3.80 2.28 -6.78
N HIS A 25 -3.19 2.26 -5.59
CA HIS A 25 -3.88 2.38 -4.30
C HIS A 25 -4.68 3.67 -4.22
N GLU A 26 -4.05 4.81 -4.48
CA GLU A 26 -4.70 6.13 -4.47
C GLU A 26 -5.77 6.27 -5.56
N CYS A 27 -5.59 5.65 -6.73
CA CYS A 27 -6.66 5.55 -7.73
C CYS A 27 -7.85 4.72 -7.25
N GLY A 28 -7.61 3.69 -6.42
CA GLY A 28 -8.66 2.93 -5.75
C GLY A 28 -9.50 3.81 -4.81
N HIS A 29 -8.83 4.66 -4.03
CA HIS A 29 -9.49 5.70 -3.23
C HIS A 29 -10.35 6.61 -4.09
N GLY A 30 -9.77 7.13 -5.18
CA GLY A 30 -10.46 8.06 -6.07
C GLY A 30 -11.71 7.47 -6.72
N LEU A 31 -11.60 6.24 -7.20
CA LEU A 31 -12.72 5.50 -7.79
C LEU A 31 -13.85 5.25 -6.78
N ALA A 32 -13.49 4.83 -5.55
CA ALA A 32 -14.48 4.59 -4.50
C ALA A 32 -15.28 5.87 -4.18
N ASN A 33 -14.59 7.01 -4.07
CA ASN A 33 -15.21 8.29 -3.76
C ASN A 33 -16.08 8.80 -4.92
N ALA A 34 -15.63 8.67 -6.17
CA ALA A 34 -16.44 9.01 -7.34
C ALA A 34 -17.75 8.19 -7.39
N ILE A 35 -17.70 6.89 -7.07
CA ILE A 35 -18.90 6.03 -7.00
C ILE A 35 -19.83 6.44 -5.85
N SER A 36 -19.28 6.93 -4.73
CA SER A 36 -20.05 7.46 -3.61
C SER A 36 -20.51 8.91 -3.79
N GLY A 37 -20.26 9.52 -4.95
CA GLY A 37 -20.67 10.89 -5.24
C GLY A 37 -19.82 11.98 -4.58
N ILE A 38 -18.63 11.63 -4.08
CA ILE A 38 -17.71 12.53 -3.39
C ILE A 38 -16.60 12.95 -4.37
N PRO A 39 -16.55 14.22 -4.81
CA PRO A 39 -15.45 14.69 -5.64
C PRO A 39 -14.15 14.69 -4.84
N CYS A 40 -13.08 14.17 -5.42
CA CYS A 40 -11.78 14.12 -4.76
C CYS A 40 -10.62 14.23 -5.74
N SER A 41 -9.50 14.78 -5.27
CA SER A 41 -8.22 14.73 -5.96
C SER A 41 -7.37 13.65 -5.32
N THR A 42 -6.79 12.76 -6.12
CA THR A 42 -5.80 11.79 -5.67
C THR A 42 -4.46 12.00 -6.38
N GLY A 43 -3.40 11.44 -5.81
CA GLY A 43 -2.05 11.53 -6.37
C GLY A 43 -1.28 10.26 -6.06
N PHE A 44 -0.23 10.39 -5.27
CA PHE A 44 0.59 9.27 -4.81
C PHE A 44 0.54 9.06 -3.30
N ASN A 45 0.17 10.06 -2.50
CA ASN A 45 0.19 9.86 -1.04
C ASN A 45 -0.92 10.63 -0.32
N ARG A 46 -1.69 11.45 -1.03
CA ARG A 46 -2.72 12.28 -0.41
C ARG A 46 -3.96 12.37 -1.28
N VAL A 47 -5.09 12.22 -0.60
CA VAL A 47 -6.43 12.56 -1.10
C VAL A 47 -6.85 13.91 -0.51
N GLY A 48 -7.47 14.77 -1.34
CA GLY A 48 -7.93 16.10 -0.93
C GLY A 48 -8.83 16.78 -1.97
N ASP A 49 -8.94 18.09 -1.88
CA ASP A 49 -9.81 18.93 -2.72
C ASP A 49 -9.36 18.94 -4.21
N ILE A 50 -10.32 18.87 -5.13
CA ILE A 50 -10.11 18.89 -6.59
C ILE A 50 -9.54 20.20 -7.14
N TYR A 51 -9.67 21.30 -6.39
CA TYR A 51 -9.21 22.62 -6.81
C TYR A 51 -7.92 23.07 -6.14
N LYS A 52 -7.29 22.21 -5.32
CA LYS A 52 -6.11 22.55 -4.52
C LYS A 52 -4.99 21.54 -4.73
N TYR A 53 -3.76 22.01 -4.59
CA TYR A 53 -2.58 21.16 -4.49
C TYR A 53 -2.30 20.80 -3.03
N PRO A 54 -1.56 19.70 -2.76
CA PRO A 54 -1.19 19.32 -1.41
C PRO A 54 -0.40 20.35 -0.60
N SER A 55 0.23 21.32 -1.28
CA SER A 55 0.91 22.48 -0.70
C SER A 55 -0.03 23.60 -0.26
N ASP A 56 -1.28 23.59 -0.73
CA ASP A 56 -2.21 24.69 -0.54
C ASP A 56 -2.92 24.59 0.82
N ALA A 57 -3.21 25.74 1.42
CA ALA A 57 -3.92 25.81 2.68
C ALA A 57 -5.33 25.20 2.57
N GLY A 58 -5.68 24.35 3.53
CA GLY A 58 -6.98 23.69 3.57
C GLY A 58 -7.19 22.64 2.47
N PHE A 59 -6.12 22.08 1.90
CA PHE A 59 -6.21 20.99 0.90
C PHE A 59 -7.01 19.77 1.38
N ARG A 60 -6.97 19.46 2.68
CA ARG A 60 -7.74 18.36 3.29
C ARG A 60 -8.98 18.82 4.08
N GLU A 61 -9.27 20.11 4.18
CA GLU A 61 -10.36 20.60 5.06
C GLU A 61 -11.72 20.04 4.65
N PHE A 62 -12.09 20.15 3.36
CA PHE A 62 -13.33 19.57 2.84
C PHE A 62 -13.37 18.04 3.02
N TYR A 63 -12.24 17.38 2.83
CA TYR A 63 -12.12 15.92 2.91
C TYR A 63 -12.11 15.38 4.34
N SER A 64 -11.66 16.19 5.31
CA SER A 64 -11.68 15.85 6.74
C SER A 64 -13.08 15.81 7.32
N THR A 65 -14.04 16.41 6.62
CA THR A 65 -15.47 16.44 6.97
C THR A 65 -16.34 15.57 6.07
N ALA A 66 -15.79 15.02 4.98
CA ALA A 66 -16.52 14.12 4.09
C ALA A 66 -16.67 12.73 4.74
N ASP A 67 -17.83 12.10 4.56
CA ASP A 67 -18.06 10.74 5.07
C ASP A 67 -17.08 9.76 4.41
N SER A 68 -16.41 8.94 5.22
CA SER A 68 -15.53 7.90 4.73
C SER A 68 -16.32 6.82 3.99
N VAL A 69 -15.75 6.33 2.87
CA VAL A 69 -16.42 5.36 2.00
C VAL A 69 -16.10 3.95 2.47
N LEU A 70 -17.14 3.16 2.76
CA LEU A 70 -16.99 1.77 3.23
C LEU A 70 -16.40 0.84 2.15
N LEU A 71 -16.60 1.17 0.88
CA LEU A 71 -16.08 0.43 -0.28
C LEU A 71 -14.81 1.07 -0.84
N ASP A 72 -13.85 1.34 0.04
CA ASP A 72 -12.53 1.80 -0.34
C ASP A 72 -11.76 0.70 -1.12
N PHE A 73 -11.38 0.98 -2.36
CA PHE A 73 -10.67 0.05 -3.24
C PHE A 73 -9.14 0.14 -3.15
N GLY A 74 -8.59 1.11 -2.43
CA GLY A 74 -7.13 1.25 -2.26
C GLY A 74 -6.53 0.04 -1.55
N VAL A 75 -7.05 -0.28 -0.36
CA VAL A 75 -6.57 -1.42 0.45
C VAL A 75 -6.71 -2.75 -0.30
N PRO A 76 -7.87 -3.12 -0.88
CA PRO A 76 -7.99 -4.33 -1.70
C PRO A 76 -7.00 -4.39 -2.85
N CYS A 77 -6.73 -3.27 -3.53
CA CYS A 77 -5.78 -3.21 -4.66
C CYS A 77 -4.39 -3.72 -4.24
N THR A 78 -3.83 -3.15 -3.18
CA THR A 78 -2.48 -3.51 -2.73
C THR A 78 -2.40 -4.92 -2.17
N ILE A 79 -3.45 -5.39 -1.47
CA ILE A 79 -3.53 -6.78 -1.00
C ILE A 79 -3.55 -7.76 -2.19
N ILE A 80 -4.38 -7.50 -3.20
CA ILE A 80 -4.46 -8.34 -4.41
C ILE A 80 -3.10 -8.36 -5.13
N LEU A 81 -2.43 -7.22 -5.26
CA LEU A 81 -1.09 -7.15 -5.86
C LEU A 81 -0.05 -7.95 -5.06
N ALA A 82 -0.11 -7.94 -3.73
CA ALA A 82 0.77 -8.75 -2.88
C ALA A 82 0.54 -10.25 -3.10
N ILE A 83 -0.72 -10.68 -3.18
CA ILE A 83 -1.10 -12.08 -3.44
C ILE A 83 -0.65 -12.52 -4.84
N ILE A 84 -0.98 -11.74 -5.88
CA ILE A 84 -0.57 -12.01 -7.26
C ILE A 84 0.95 -12.08 -7.35
N GLY A 85 1.65 -11.12 -6.74
CA GLY A 85 3.10 -11.10 -6.69
C GLY A 85 3.68 -12.39 -6.08
N THR A 86 3.12 -12.83 -4.95
CA THR A 86 3.54 -14.05 -4.26
C THR A 86 3.34 -15.28 -5.15
N ILE A 87 2.18 -15.38 -5.82
CA ILE A 87 1.87 -16.47 -6.75
C ILE A 87 2.82 -16.46 -7.96
N LEU A 88 3.06 -15.30 -8.56
CA LEU A 88 3.98 -15.14 -9.69
C LEU A 88 5.40 -15.54 -9.30
N PHE A 89 5.86 -15.13 -8.13
CA PHE A 89 7.18 -15.50 -7.63
C PHE A 89 7.28 -17.01 -7.36
N ALA A 90 6.22 -17.61 -6.81
CA ALA A 90 6.17 -19.05 -6.53
C ALA A 90 6.19 -19.88 -7.82
N LYS A 91 5.26 -19.62 -8.73
CA LYS A 91 4.89 -20.53 -9.82
C LYS A 91 5.53 -20.21 -11.17
N SER A 92 5.98 -18.99 -11.40
CA SER A 92 6.51 -18.64 -12.72
C SER A 92 7.85 -19.33 -12.99
N ASN A 93 8.04 -19.86 -14.19
CA ASN A 93 9.33 -20.34 -14.70
C ASN A 93 10.11 -19.23 -15.42
N ASN A 94 9.48 -18.10 -15.70
CA ASN A 94 10.12 -16.97 -16.37
C ASN A 94 10.81 -16.08 -15.34
N SER A 95 12.14 -15.93 -15.48
CA SER A 95 12.94 -15.12 -14.55
C SER A 95 12.42 -13.67 -14.41
N LYS A 96 11.98 -13.03 -15.49
CA LYS A 96 11.45 -11.65 -15.42
C LYS A 96 10.18 -11.57 -14.57
N LEU A 97 9.26 -12.51 -14.77
CA LEU A 97 8.01 -12.59 -14.01
C LEU A 97 8.26 -12.96 -12.55
N GLN A 98 9.27 -13.79 -12.26
CA GLN A 98 9.67 -14.04 -10.87
C GLN A 98 10.19 -12.76 -10.19
N HIS A 99 11.04 -11.97 -10.86
CA HIS A 99 11.53 -10.71 -10.30
C HIS A 99 10.38 -9.71 -10.06
N LEU A 100 9.48 -9.57 -11.03
CA LEU A 100 8.28 -8.74 -10.89
C LEU A 100 7.40 -9.23 -9.73
N GLY A 101 7.16 -10.54 -9.65
CA GLY A 101 6.37 -11.15 -8.58
C GLY A 101 6.96 -10.90 -7.20
N ALA A 102 8.28 -11.05 -7.04
CA ALA A 102 8.96 -10.76 -5.78
C ALA A 102 8.87 -9.27 -5.41
N ALA A 103 9.03 -8.37 -6.39
CA ALA A 103 8.90 -6.93 -6.15
C ALA A 103 7.46 -6.54 -5.75
N LEU A 104 6.44 -7.11 -6.41
CA LEU A 104 5.03 -6.91 -6.06
C LEU A 104 4.72 -7.43 -4.67
N ALA A 105 5.14 -8.65 -4.34
CA ALA A 105 4.89 -9.27 -3.04
C ALA A 105 5.54 -8.49 -1.89
N ILE A 106 6.82 -8.10 -2.04
CA ILE A 106 7.54 -7.38 -0.98
C ILE A 106 7.04 -5.94 -0.88
N GLY A 107 6.92 -5.23 -2.01
CA GLY A 107 6.49 -3.84 -2.02
C GLY A 107 5.10 -3.65 -1.42
N ASN A 108 4.10 -4.38 -1.93
CA ASN A 108 2.74 -4.28 -1.43
C ASN A 108 2.56 -4.92 -0.05
N GLY A 109 3.30 -6.00 0.23
CA GLY A 109 3.31 -6.61 1.55
C GLY A 109 3.79 -5.64 2.62
N LEU A 110 4.89 -4.92 2.40
CA LEU A 110 5.39 -3.90 3.33
C LEU A 110 4.50 -2.66 3.38
N LEU A 111 3.96 -2.22 2.24
CA LEU A 111 3.06 -1.08 2.13
C LEU A 111 1.81 -1.23 3.01
N ARG A 112 1.41 -2.45 3.35
CA ARG A 112 0.27 -2.74 4.23
C ARG A 112 0.67 -3.26 5.60
N ALA A 113 1.66 -4.15 5.68
CA ALA A 113 2.08 -4.72 6.96
C ALA A 113 2.55 -3.64 7.94
N ILE A 114 3.22 -2.57 7.46
CA ILE A 114 3.67 -1.47 8.31
C ILE A 114 2.49 -0.68 8.91
N PRO A 115 1.61 -0.03 8.12
CA PRO A 115 0.49 0.74 8.69
C PRO A 115 -0.45 -0.13 9.51
N CYS A 116 -0.78 -1.34 9.06
CA CYS A 116 -1.63 -2.25 9.85
C CYS A 116 -0.97 -2.64 11.19
N SER A 117 0.36 -2.80 11.23
CA SER A 117 1.07 -3.03 12.51
C SER A 117 0.95 -1.81 13.42
N MET A 118 1.04 -0.59 12.87
CA MET A 118 0.86 0.64 13.67
C MET A 118 -0.56 0.72 14.24
N VAL A 119 -1.60 0.43 13.44
CA VAL A 119 -3.00 0.37 13.91
C VAL A 119 -3.18 -0.64 15.05
N LEU A 120 -2.61 -1.84 14.92
CA LEU A 120 -2.82 -2.93 15.89
C LEU A 120 -1.99 -2.76 17.17
N PHE A 121 -0.74 -2.30 17.07
CA PHE A 121 0.20 -2.33 18.19
C PHE A 121 0.43 -0.98 18.86
N THR A 122 0.27 0.15 18.17
CA THR A 122 0.43 1.48 18.79
C THR A 122 -0.53 1.71 19.97
N PRO A 123 -1.82 1.31 19.90
CA PRO A 123 -2.72 1.44 21.04
C PRO A 123 -2.28 0.58 22.24
N LEU A 124 -1.72 -0.60 21.98
CA LEU A 124 -1.25 -1.51 23.03
C LEU A 124 -0.01 -1.00 23.75
N VAL A 125 0.86 -0.27 23.05
CA VAL A 125 2.13 0.24 23.58
C VAL A 125 2.00 1.64 24.18
N THR A 126 1.17 2.49 23.56
CA THR A 126 1.11 3.93 23.88
C THR A 126 -0.22 4.38 24.48
N GLY A 127 -1.26 3.55 24.39
CA GLY A 127 -2.64 3.94 24.71
C GLY A 127 -3.30 4.83 23.66
N ASN A 128 -2.57 5.29 22.65
CA ASN A 128 -3.09 6.18 21.60
C ASN A 128 -3.53 5.39 20.37
N ILE A 129 -4.66 5.81 19.81
CA ILE A 129 -5.18 5.27 18.56
C ILE A 129 -4.30 5.75 17.40
N HIS A 130 -3.95 4.83 16.51
CA HIS A 130 -3.30 5.13 15.23
C HIS A 130 -4.30 4.87 14.11
N VAL A 131 -4.57 5.89 13.29
CA VAL A 131 -5.61 5.87 12.26
C VAL A 131 -4.97 5.70 10.89
N GLU A 132 -5.40 4.66 10.18
CA GLU A 132 -5.06 4.33 8.78
C GLU A 132 -6.31 3.83 8.05
N ASP A 133 -6.22 3.59 6.74
CA ASP A 133 -7.32 3.15 5.87
C ASP A 133 -8.14 1.99 6.49
N GLU A 134 -7.46 0.96 7.00
CA GLU A 134 -8.12 -0.21 7.59
C GLU A 134 -8.85 0.09 8.90
N TYR A 135 -8.34 1.03 9.70
CA TYR A 135 -9.01 1.48 10.93
C TYR A 135 -10.28 2.27 10.59
N GLN A 136 -10.21 3.17 9.60
CA GLN A 136 -11.37 3.93 9.12
C GLN A 136 -12.46 3.00 8.57
N THR A 137 -12.07 1.93 7.86
CA THR A 137 -13.01 0.87 7.44
C THR A 137 -13.65 0.19 8.65
N GLY A 138 -12.87 -0.09 9.69
CA GLY A 138 -13.36 -0.62 10.96
C GLY A 138 -14.40 0.28 11.62
N GLU A 139 -14.16 1.60 11.69
CA GLU A 139 -15.13 2.56 12.23
C GLU A 139 -16.47 2.54 11.48
N LEU A 140 -16.44 2.43 10.15
CA LEU A 140 -17.64 2.33 9.33
C LEU A 140 -18.40 1.01 9.57
N LEU A 141 -17.69 -0.10 9.76
CA LEU A 141 -18.31 -1.37 10.14
C LEU A 141 -18.93 -1.34 11.54
N VAL A 142 -18.29 -0.65 12.49
CA VAL A 142 -18.87 -0.44 13.83
C VAL A 142 -20.16 0.38 13.71
N LYS A 143 -20.15 1.47 12.93
CA LYS A 143 -21.34 2.30 12.69
C LYS A 143 -22.48 1.51 12.06
N SER A 144 -22.19 0.63 11.10
CA SER A 144 -23.22 -0.14 10.38
C SER A 144 -23.77 -1.33 11.16
N THR A 145 -22.94 -1.98 11.99
CA THR A 145 -23.31 -3.20 12.71
C THR A 145 -23.64 -2.99 14.18
N GLY A 146 -23.26 -1.85 14.77
CA GLY A 146 -23.36 -1.54 16.20
C GLY A 146 -22.35 -2.31 17.07
N SER A 147 -21.41 -3.07 16.49
CA SER A 147 -20.49 -3.93 17.23
C SER A 147 -19.05 -3.46 17.14
N ASN A 148 -18.44 -3.15 18.29
CA ASN A 148 -17.04 -2.70 18.40
C ASN A 148 -16.00 -3.75 17.99
N ILE A 149 -16.40 -5.02 17.82
CA ILE A 149 -15.47 -6.08 17.38
C ILE A 149 -14.86 -5.74 16.01
N TRP A 150 -15.59 -5.03 15.16
CA TRP A 150 -15.18 -4.74 13.78
C TRP A 150 -14.10 -3.66 13.66
N LEU A 151 -13.82 -2.91 14.73
CA LEU A 151 -12.92 -1.76 14.69
C LEU A 151 -11.51 -2.13 14.20
N TYR A 152 -10.98 -3.26 14.65
CA TYR A 152 -9.62 -3.71 14.32
C TYR A 152 -9.58 -4.91 13.36
N VAL A 153 -10.74 -5.48 13.00
CA VAL A 153 -10.82 -6.67 12.15
C VAL A 153 -10.23 -6.42 10.76
N PRO A 154 -10.54 -5.32 10.04
CA PRO A 154 -9.93 -5.07 8.72
C PRO A 154 -8.41 -4.96 8.79
N ALA A 155 -7.87 -4.28 9.80
CA ALA A 155 -6.43 -4.15 10.01
C ALA A 155 -5.78 -5.50 10.30
N PHE A 156 -6.41 -6.33 11.15
CA PHE A 156 -5.92 -7.67 11.44
C PHE A 156 -5.92 -8.59 10.22
N VAL A 157 -6.99 -8.58 9.41
CA VAL A 157 -7.09 -9.39 8.18
C VAL A 157 -6.02 -8.95 7.17
N SER A 158 -5.90 -7.65 6.92
CA SER A 158 -4.91 -7.09 6.00
C SER A 158 -3.48 -7.39 6.45
N TRP A 159 -3.20 -7.26 7.75
CA TRP A 159 -1.93 -7.64 8.35
C TRP A 159 -1.63 -9.14 8.17
N ALA A 160 -2.58 -10.01 8.49
CA ALA A 160 -2.40 -11.45 8.40
C ALA A 160 -2.09 -11.90 6.95
N ILE A 161 -2.82 -11.38 5.96
CA ILE A 161 -2.60 -11.70 4.55
C ILE A 161 -1.23 -11.21 4.08
N THR A 162 -0.88 -9.96 4.40
CA THR A 162 0.36 -9.33 3.91
C THR A 162 1.60 -9.93 4.58
N VAL A 163 1.55 -10.23 5.88
CA VAL A 163 2.60 -10.99 6.58
C VAL A 163 2.74 -12.40 6.00
N ALA A 164 1.63 -13.10 5.73
CA ALA A 164 1.69 -14.41 5.09
C ALA A 164 2.37 -14.35 3.72
N CYS A 165 2.06 -13.35 2.89
CA CYS A 165 2.70 -13.12 1.60
C CYS A 165 4.22 -12.88 1.74
N LEU A 166 4.64 -12.05 2.71
CA LEU A 166 6.05 -11.79 2.98
C LEU A 166 6.79 -13.04 3.45
N VAL A 167 6.21 -13.78 4.42
CA VAL A 167 6.78 -15.03 4.94
C VAL A 167 6.91 -16.08 3.83
N LEU A 168 5.87 -16.25 3.00
CA LEU A 168 5.92 -17.16 1.86
C LEU A 168 6.98 -16.75 0.85
N THR A 169 7.11 -15.45 0.56
CA THR A 169 8.15 -14.93 -0.35
C THR A 169 9.55 -15.25 0.17
N VAL A 170 9.80 -15.09 1.47
CA VAL A 170 11.07 -15.49 2.08
C VAL A 170 11.30 -16.99 1.94
N ARG A 171 10.33 -17.83 2.32
CA ARG A 171 10.45 -19.30 2.22
C ARG A 171 10.68 -19.77 0.78
N ILE A 172 9.99 -19.18 -0.20
CA ILE A 172 10.18 -19.49 -1.62
C ILE A 172 11.59 -19.11 -2.07
N SER A 173 12.11 -17.96 -1.63
CA SER A 173 13.47 -17.53 -1.96
C SER A 173 14.54 -18.51 -1.43
N GLU A 174 14.30 -19.08 -0.25
CA GLU A 174 15.17 -20.09 0.36
C GLU A 174 15.11 -21.41 -0.41
N LYS A 175 13.90 -21.87 -0.73
CA LYS A 175 13.70 -23.09 -1.54
C LYS A 175 14.33 -22.97 -2.92
N LYS A 176 14.26 -21.79 -3.54
CA LYS A 176 14.89 -21.49 -4.84
C LYS A 176 16.40 -21.21 -4.74
N LYS A 177 16.99 -21.27 -3.53
CA LYS A 177 18.41 -21.04 -3.26
C LYS A 177 18.94 -19.74 -3.88
N ILE A 178 18.16 -18.66 -3.78
CA ILE A 178 18.55 -17.36 -4.32
C ILE A 178 19.82 -16.86 -3.60
N GLU A 179 20.91 -16.69 -4.36
CA GLU A 179 22.16 -16.13 -3.86
C GLU A 179 21.97 -14.70 -3.36
N HIS A 180 22.69 -14.33 -2.29
CA HIS A 180 22.64 -12.99 -1.69
C HIS A 180 21.23 -12.53 -1.28
N ARG A 181 20.31 -13.45 -0.96
CA ARG A 181 18.91 -13.12 -0.63
C ARG A 181 18.77 -11.98 0.39
N LYS A 182 19.62 -11.97 1.44
CA LYS A 182 19.61 -10.93 2.48
C LYS A 182 19.86 -9.54 1.90
N ILE A 183 20.80 -9.41 0.96
CA ILE A 183 21.11 -8.15 0.28
C ILE A 183 19.92 -7.72 -0.59
N PHE A 184 19.33 -8.64 -1.35
CA PHE A 184 18.13 -8.34 -2.16
C PHE A 184 16.95 -7.90 -1.29
N THR A 185 16.73 -8.54 -0.13
CA THR A 185 15.71 -8.12 0.84
C THR A 185 15.98 -6.72 1.38
N LEU A 186 17.22 -6.41 1.79
CA LEU A 186 17.59 -5.09 2.27
C LEU A 186 17.38 -4.01 1.20
N ILE A 187 17.74 -4.30 -0.05
CA ILE A 187 17.50 -3.40 -1.17
C ILE A 187 16.00 -3.18 -1.40
N SER A 188 15.16 -4.22 -1.27
CA SER A 188 13.72 -4.06 -1.39
C SER A 188 13.14 -3.17 -0.29
N ILE A 189 13.61 -3.30 0.96
CA ILE A 189 13.22 -2.43 2.06
C ILE A 189 13.68 -0.98 1.80
N LEU A 190 14.93 -0.81 1.35
CA LEU A 190 15.45 0.50 0.96
C LEU A 190 14.62 1.13 -0.16
N ALA A 191 14.20 0.34 -1.17
CA ALA A 191 13.34 0.81 -2.25
C ALA A 191 11.99 1.30 -1.75
N VAL A 192 11.40 0.64 -0.74
CA VAL A 192 10.15 1.09 -0.11
C VAL A 192 10.36 2.42 0.62
N ILE A 193 11.43 2.56 1.42
CA ILE A 193 11.75 3.80 2.13
C ILE A 193 11.97 4.96 1.14
N VAL A 194 12.83 4.75 0.15
CA VAL A 194 13.06 5.75 -0.91
C VAL A 194 11.78 6.02 -1.69
N GLY A 195 11.00 4.98 -1.95
CA GLY A 195 9.70 5.06 -2.61
C GLY A 195 8.75 6.02 -1.91
N PHE A 196 8.60 5.93 -0.59
CA PHE A 196 7.75 6.85 0.17
C PHE A 196 8.17 8.32 0.06
N VAL A 197 9.49 8.57 0.00
CA VAL A 197 10.01 9.93 -0.22
C VAL A 197 9.66 10.40 -1.63
N VAL A 198 9.88 9.56 -2.64
CA VAL A 198 9.61 9.88 -4.05
C VAL A 198 8.11 10.10 -4.28
N THR A 199 7.25 9.23 -3.75
CA THR A 199 5.79 9.37 -3.88
C THR A 199 5.29 10.65 -3.23
N SER A 200 5.83 11.03 -2.07
CA SER A 200 5.50 12.29 -1.41
C SER A 200 5.92 13.53 -2.23
N VAL A 201 7.02 13.45 -2.97
CA VAL A 201 7.42 14.52 -3.89
C VAL A 201 6.51 14.55 -5.12
N LEU A 202 6.27 13.40 -5.74
CA LEU A 202 5.43 13.25 -6.95
C LEU A 202 3.98 13.69 -6.71
N ASP A 203 3.48 13.55 -5.49
CA ASP A 203 2.14 13.98 -5.09
C ASP A 203 1.89 15.48 -5.35
N ASN A 204 2.93 16.31 -5.39
CA ASN A 204 2.80 17.73 -5.72
C ASN A 204 2.68 18.02 -7.22
N TYR A 205 2.98 17.05 -8.08
CA TYR A 205 3.09 17.24 -9.53
C TYR A 205 2.06 16.44 -10.33
N ILE A 206 1.64 15.28 -9.82
CA ILE A 206 0.74 14.38 -10.52
C ILE A 206 -0.52 14.22 -9.68
N ARG A 207 -1.64 14.70 -10.22
CA ARG A 207 -2.96 14.66 -9.60
C ARG A 207 -3.98 14.11 -10.58
N ILE A 208 -4.93 13.34 -10.08
CA ILE A 208 -6.13 12.94 -10.80
C ILE A 208 -7.33 13.51 -10.05
N ASN A 209 -8.16 14.26 -10.75
CA ASN A 209 -9.43 14.74 -10.21
C ASN A 209 -10.54 13.76 -10.59
N TRP A 210 -11.18 13.20 -9.56
CA TRP A 210 -12.26 12.26 -9.66
C TRP A 210 -13.58 13.00 -9.46
N MET A 211 -14.45 12.90 -10.46
CA MET A 211 -15.79 13.48 -10.43
C MET A 211 -16.82 12.40 -10.13
N PRO A 212 -17.93 12.74 -9.43
CA PRO A 212 -19.07 11.85 -9.24
C PRO A 212 -19.56 11.24 -10.57
N PHE A 213 -19.94 9.97 -10.52
CA PHE A 213 -20.66 9.29 -11.61
C PHE A 213 -22.17 9.43 -11.48
#